data_AF-A0AAV5FTX8-F1
#
_entry.id   AF-A0AAV5FTX8-F1
#
_cell.length_a   1.000
_cell.length_b   1.000
_cell.length_c   1.000
_cell.angle_alpha   90.00
_cell.angle_beta   90.00
_cell.angle_gamma   90.00
#
_symmetry.space_group_name_H-M   'P 1'
#
loop_
_entity.id
_entity.type
_entity.pdbx_description
1 polymer ?
#
loop_
_entity_poly.entity_id
_entity_poly.type
_entity_poly.pdbx_seq_one_letter_code
_entity_poly.pdbx_strand_id
1 'polypeptide(L)' 'MSESTIAFTAKKLGEVTVGRVMDVVLECGAGYDTNEHYIATKLFVKKNQREMFMTLPTNEIKLNWLRRKYNNKYGD' A
#
# COMPACT_ATOMS: atom_id res chain seq x y z
N MET A 1 2.89 -23.50 -13.35
CA MET A 1 2.14 -22.52 -12.54
C MET A 1 3.20 -21.70 -11.79
N SER A 2 3.53 -20.45 -12.11
CA SER A 2 2.65 -19.28 -12.14
C SER A 2 3.37 -18.08 -12.79
N GLU A 3 3.55 -18.09 -14.11
CA GLU A 3 3.96 -16.89 -14.87
C GLU A 3 2.85 -15.82 -14.89
N SER A 4 1.63 -16.19 -14.49
CA SER A 4 0.45 -15.34 -14.50
C SER A 4 0.42 -14.27 -13.41
N THR A 5 1.20 -14.41 -12.32
CA THR A 5 1.19 -13.46 -11.20
C THR A 5 2.05 -12.21 -11.50
N ILE A 6 3.08 -12.36 -12.33
CA ILE A 6 3.98 -11.26 -12.75
C ILE A 6 3.35 -10.39 -13.85
N ALA A 7 2.52 -11.00 -14.71
CA ALA A 7 1.81 -10.29 -15.77
C ALA A 7 0.70 -9.37 -15.24
N PHE A 8 0.07 -9.72 -14.10
CA PHE A 8 -0.97 -8.89 -13.48
C PHE A 8 -0.41 -7.62 -12.82
N THR A 9 0.83 -7.68 -12.32
CA THR A 9 1.53 -6.51 -11.74
C THR A 9 2.10 -5.58 -12.80
N ALA A 10 2.51 -6.08 -13.97
CA ALA A 10 3.06 -5.24 -15.04
C ALA A 10 2.00 -4.37 -15.75
N LYS A 11 0.76 -4.84 -15.87
CA LYS A 11 -0.27 -4.21 -16.71
C LYS A 11 -1.06 -3.08 -16.01
N LYS A 12 -0.80 -2.81 -14.73
CA LYS A 12 -1.52 -1.82 -13.92
C LYS A 12 -0.61 -0.74 -13.31
N LEU A 13 0.55 -0.49 -13.93
CA LEU A 13 1.41 0.69 -13.69
C LEU A 13 0.91 1.94 -14.45
N GLY A 14 -0.29 1.89 -15.06
CA GLY A 14 -1.00 3.11 -15.45
C GLY A 14 -1.29 3.92 -14.19
N GLU A 15 -0.62 5.07 -14.07
CA GLU A 15 -0.64 6.02 -12.96
C GLU A 15 -1.10 5.47 -11.60
N VAL A 16 -0.14 5.17 -10.73
CA VAL A 16 -0.40 4.87 -9.32
C VAL A 16 -0.87 6.17 -8.64
N THR A 17 -2.15 6.50 -8.75
CA THR A 17 -2.78 7.67 -8.14
C THR A 17 -3.01 7.46 -6.64
N VAL A 18 -3.18 8.55 -5.89
CA VAL A 18 -3.47 8.46 -4.45
C VAL A 18 -4.77 7.67 -4.21
N GLY A 19 -5.84 7.99 -4.94
CA GLY A 19 -7.13 7.29 -4.80
C GLY A 19 -6.98 5.78 -5.00
N ARG A 20 -6.30 5.39 -6.08
CA ARG A 20 -6.05 3.98 -6.39
C ARG A 20 -5.28 3.24 -5.29
N VAL A 21 -4.34 3.90 -4.63
CA VAL A 21 -3.55 3.30 -3.55
C VAL A 21 -4.38 3.20 -2.27
N MET A 22 -5.22 4.21 -2.00
CA MET A 22 -6.13 4.19 -0.86
C MET A 22 -7.21 3.11 -0.98
N ASP A 23 -7.71 2.82 -2.19
CA ASP A 23 -8.57 1.65 -2.43
C ASP A 23 -7.86 0.36 -2.01
N VAL A 24 -6.61 0.17 -2.45
CA VAL A 24 -5.82 -1.03 -2.10
C VAL A 24 -5.57 -1.10 -0.58
N VAL A 25 -5.36 0.03 0.10
CA VAL A 25 -5.20 0.07 1.57
C VAL A 25 -6.45 -0.47 2.26
N LEU A 26 -7.64 -0.08 1.79
CA LEU A 26 -8.91 -0.59 2.28
C LEU A 26 -9.07 -2.09 1.98
N GLU A 27 -8.73 -2.53 0.77
CA GLU A 27 -8.72 -3.96 0.39
C GLU A 27 -7.73 -4.79 1.25
N CYS A 28 -6.69 -4.16 1.78
CA CYS A 28 -5.75 -4.80 2.69
C CYS A 28 -6.26 -4.93 4.14
N GLY A 29 -7.42 -4.36 4.46
CA GLY A 29 -8.01 -4.39 5.79
C GLY A 29 -7.64 -3.20 6.69
N ALA A 30 -7.00 -2.15 6.13
CA ALA A 30 -6.77 -0.90 6.86
C ALA A 30 -8.01 0.00 6.77
N GLY A 31 -8.97 -0.25 7.66
CA GLY A 31 -10.19 0.53 7.81
C GLY A 31 -9.92 1.99 8.16
N TYR A 32 -10.87 2.88 7.89
CA TYR A 32 -10.71 4.34 8.07
C TYR A 32 -10.35 4.75 9.51
N ASP A 33 -10.66 3.92 10.49
CA ASP A 33 -10.38 4.10 11.92
C ASP A 33 -9.02 3.53 12.37
N THR A 34 -8.24 2.93 11.47
CA THR A 34 -6.97 2.29 11.83
C THR A 34 -5.75 3.20 11.62
N ASN A 35 -4.71 2.93 12.39
CA ASN A 35 -3.41 3.59 12.29
C ASN A 35 -2.79 3.42 10.89
N GLU A 36 -3.00 2.26 10.26
CA GLU A 36 -2.53 1.95 8.91
C GLU A 36 -3.19 2.83 7.85
N HIS A 37 -4.49 3.11 7.97
CA HIS A 37 -5.19 4.01 7.07
C HIS A 37 -4.71 5.45 7.26
N TYR A 38 -4.56 5.90 8.51
CA TYR A 38 -4.04 7.22 8.81
C TYR A 38 -2.63 7.43 8.23
N ILE A 39 -1.69 6.50 8.45
CA ILE A 39 -0.33 6.64 7.90
C ILE A 39 -0.32 6.57 6.36
N ALA A 40 -1.20 5.78 5.75
CA ALA A 40 -1.35 5.71 4.29
C ALA A 40 -1.68 7.09 3.69
N THR A 41 -2.62 7.84 4.28
CA THR A 41 -2.96 9.21 3.80
C THR A 41 -1.75 10.14 3.81
N LYS A 42 -0.84 9.97 4.78
CA LYS A 42 0.37 10.79 4.92
C LYS A 42 1.53 10.33 4.05
N LEU A 43 1.62 9.02 3.75
CA LEU A 43 2.69 8.44 2.93
C LEU A 43 2.43 8.65 1.44
N PHE A 44 1.20 8.42 0.99
CA PHE A 44 0.88 8.31 -0.43
C PHE A 44 0.77 9.65 -1.16
N VAL A 45 0.86 10.78 -0.47
CA VAL A 45 1.16 12.06 -1.12
C VAL A 45 2.48 11.98 -1.93
N LYS A 46 3.45 11.15 -1.49
CA LYS A 46 4.73 10.94 -2.17
C LYS A 46 4.62 9.82 -3.20
N LYS A 47 4.92 10.11 -4.47
CA LYS A 47 4.88 9.13 -5.58
C LYS A 47 5.74 7.89 -5.30
N ASN A 48 6.99 8.07 -4.88
CA ASN A 48 7.89 6.94 -4.61
C ASN A 48 7.36 5.99 -3.52
N GLN A 49 6.62 6.49 -2.53
CA GLN A 49 6.00 5.65 -1.50
C GLN A 49 4.81 4.86 -2.05
N ARG A 50 4.02 5.48 -2.94
CA ARG A 50 2.93 4.79 -3.65
C ARG A 50 3.46 3.66 -4.53
N GLU A 51 4.49 3.93 -5.30
CA GLU A 51 5.12 2.95 -6.19
C GLU A 51 5.71 1.79 -5.36
N MET A 52 6.44 2.09 -4.29
CA MET A 52 6.96 1.07 -3.37
C MET A 52 5.85 0.23 -2.74
N PHE A 53 4.71 0.81 -2.35
CA PHE A 53 3.61 0.04 -1.79
C PHE A 53 2.95 -0.90 -2.81
N MET A 54 2.89 -0.48 -4.08
CA MET A 54 2.33 -1.29 -5.17
C MET A 54 3.23 -2.47 -5.57
N THR A 55 4.53 -2.46 -5.23
CA THR A 55 5.40 -3.62 -5.47
C THR A 55 5.19 -4.75 -4.46
N LEU A 56 4.50 -4.49 -3.34
CA LEU A 56 4.25 -5.48 -2.30
C LEU A 56 3.21 -6.52 -2.79
N PRO A 57 3.54 -7.82 -2.74
CA PRO A 57 2.77 -8.84 -3.46
C PRO A 57 1.43 -9.18 -2.80
N THR A 58 1.34 -9.16 -1.46
CA THR A 58 0.14 -9.59 -0.73
C THR A 58 -0.42 -8.49 0.16
N ASN A 59 -1.72 -8.59 0.45
CA ASN A 59 -2.43 -7.63 1.31
C ASN A 59 -1.89 -7.61 2.75
N GLU A 60 -1.52 -8.77 3.29
CA GLU A 60 -0.90 -8.88 4.61
C GLU A 60 0.45 -8.16 4.68
N ILE A 61 1.32 -8.33 3.66
CA ILE A 61 2.61 -7.66 3.59
C ILE A 61 2.42 -6.14 3.47
N LYS A 62 1.45 -5.69 2.67
CA LYS A 62 1.06 -4.28 2.55
C LYS A 62 0.61 -3.69 3.89
N LEU A 63 -0.26 -4.39 4.62
CA LEU A 63 -0.76 -3.96 5.92
C LEU A 63 0.37 -3.89 6.97
N ASN A 64 1.21 -4.93 7.06
CA ASN A 64 2.36 -4.95 7.97
C ASN A 64 3.36 -3.82 7.65
N TRP A 65 3.57 -3.52 6.38
CA TRP A 65 4.42 -2.39 5.97
C TRP A 65 3.86 -1.04 6.47
N LEU A 66 2.55 -0.81 6.34
CA LEU A 66 1.90 0.39 6.88
C LEU A 66 2.04 0.46 8.40
N ARG A 67 1.83 -0.65 9.10
CA ARG A 67 2.00 -0.72 10.57
C ARG A 67 3.42 -0.39 11.00
N ARG A 68 4.44 -0.89 10.30
CA ARG A 68 5.85 -0.54 10.53
C ARG A 68 6.12 0.94 10.26
N LYS A 69 5.51 1.53 9.22
CA LYS A 69 5.64 2.97 8.94
C LYS A 69 4.99 3.83 10.02
N TYR A 70 3.84 3.40 10.54
CA TYR A 70 3.19 4.07 11.66
C TYR A 70 4.10 4.00 12.90
N ASN A 71 4.54 2.80 13.28
CA ASN A 71 5.44 2.60 14.43
C ASN A 71 6.77 3.33 14.27
N ASN A 72 7.35 3.42 13.07
CA ASN A 72 8.59 4.19 12.89
C ASN A 72 8.39 5.71 13.06
N LYS A 73 7.16 6.19 12.90
CA LYS A 73 6.84 7.63 13.00
C LYS A 73 6.28 8.02 14.37
N TYR A 74 5.59 7.10 15.03
CA TYR A 74 4.81 7.35 16.25
C TYR A 74 5.06 6.32 17.35
N GLY A 75 5.86 5.29 17.09
CA GLY A 75 6.33 4.37 18.11
C GLY A 75 7.54 4.99 18.78
N ASP A 76 7.40 5.26 20.07
CA ASP A 76 8.48 5.65 20.99
C ASP A 76 9.58 4.59 21.06
#